data_AF-A0A557STI0-F1
#
_entry.id   AF-A0A557STI0-F1
#
_cell.length_a   1.000
_cell.length_b   1.000
_cell.length_c   1.000
_cell.angle_alpha   90.00
_cell.angle_beta   90.00
_cell.angle_gamma   90.00
#
_symmetry.space_group_name_H-M   'P 1'
#
loop_
_entity.id
_entity.type
_entity.pdbx_description
1 polymer ?
#
loop_
_entity_poly.entity_id
_entity_poly.type
_entity_poly.pdbx_seq_one_letter_code
_entity_poly.pdbx_strand_id
1 'polypeptide(L)' 'MSRNKTKTLRQFNDDDLKDKLIDLKVDLAKLRSEAIKGTLKKEAGVIRWKRRDIARVLTLMNERTGGKK' A
#
# COMPACT_ATOMS: atom_id res chain seq x y z
N MET A 1 -6.31 -12.99 -0.63
CA MET A 1 -5.50 -11.74 -0.65
C MET A 1 -4.24 -11.95 0.16
N SER A 2 -3.09 -12.01 -0.50
CA SER A 2 -1.80 -12.08 0.17
C SER A 2 -1.56 -10.77 0.91
N ARG A 3 -1.36 -10.87 2.23
CA ARG A 3 -1.09 -9.72 3.09
C ARG A 3 0.38 -9.36 2.89
N ASN A 4 0.69 -8.12 2.52
CA ASN A 4 2.08 -7.64 2.61
C ASN A 4 2.47 -7.60 4.09
N LYS A 5 3.15 -8.66 4.55
CA LYS A 5 3.65 -8.72 5.93
C LYS A 5 4.82 -7.74 6.03
N THR A 6 4.90 -7.03 7.14
CA THR A 6 6.01 -6.09 7.41
C THR A 6 7.38 -6.75 7.29
N LYS A 7 7.48 -8.04 7.63
CA LYS A 7 8.70 -8.84 7.47
C LYS A 7 9.17 -8.93 6.02
N THR A 8 8.26 -9.12 5.06
CA THR A 8 8.62 -9.19 3.64
C THR A 8 8.94 -7.80 3.09
N LEU A 9 8.21 -6.77 3.53
CA LEU A 9 8.49 -5.38 3.14
C LEU A 9 9.89 -4.93 3.57
N ARG A 10 10.37 -5.35 4.74
CA ARG A 10 11.72 -5.04 5.25
C ARG A 10 12.87 -5.62 4.42
N GLN A 11 12.62 -6.67 3.64
CA GLN A 11 13.64 -7.35 2.83
C GLN A 11 13.84 -6.69 1.46
N PHE A 12 12.91 -5.85 1.01
CA PHE A 12 13.01 -5.16 -0.29
C PHE A 12 14.01 -4.00 -0.25
N ASN A 13 14.57 -3.65 -1.41
CA ASN A 13 15.42 -2.47 -1.55
C ASN A 13 14.59 -1.18 -1.51
N ASP A 14 15.23 -0.03 -1.33
CA ASP A 14 14.54 1.27 -1.26
C ASP A 14 13.81 1.62 -2.56
N ASP A 15 14.37 1.24 -3.70
CA ASP A 15 13.75 1.48 -5.01
C ASP A 15 12.57 0.53 -5.25
N ASP A 16 12.71 -0.75 -4.90
CA ASP A 16 11.59 -1.71 -4.93
C ASP A 16 10.41 -1.26 -4.04
N LEU A 17 10.70 -0.62 -2.90
CA LEU A 17 9.67 -0.06 -2.02
C LEU A 17 8.95 1.13 -2.66
N LYS A 18 9.66 1.97 -3.41
CA LYS A 18 9.05 3.09 -4.16
C LYS A 18 8.17 2.57 -5.29
N ASP A 19 8.65 1.59 -6.06
CA ASP A 19 7.87 1.01 -7.16
C ASP A 19 6.59 0.37 -6.63
N LYS A 20 6.69 -0.39 -5.55
CA LYS A 20 5.53 -0.99 -4.88
C LYS A 20 4.57 0.04 -4.31
N LEU A 21 5.07 1.20 -3.85
CA LEU A 21 4.23 2.31 -3.41
C LEU A 21 3.43 2.91 -4.58
N ILE A 22 4.04 3.03 -5.76
CA ILE A 22 3.38 3.53 -6.97
C ILE A 22 2.28 2.55 -7.38
N ASP A 23 2.59 1.26 -7.46
CA ASP A 23 1.62 0.22 -7.81
C ASP A 23 0.40 0.24 -6.87
N LEU A 24 0.64 0.28 -5.56
CA LEU A 24 -0.42 0.32 -4.55
C LEU A 24 -1.31 1.59 -4.67
N LYS A 25 -0.74 2.73 -5.07
CA LYS A 25 -1.48 3.98 -5.28
C LYS A 25 -2.34 3.90 -6.55
N VAL A 26 -1.80 3.38 -7.65
CA VAL A 26 -2.54 3.17 -8.91
C VAL A 26 -3.73 2.24 -8.68
N ASP A 27 -3.49 1.15 -7.99
CA ASP A 27 -4.50 0.19 -7.59
C ASP A 27 -5.60 0.78 -6.71
N LEU A 28 -5.22 1.66 -5.78
CA LEU A 28 -6.18 2.38 -4.95
C LEU A 28 -7.03 3.34 -5.80
N ALA A 29 -6.42 4.02 -6.77
CA ALA A 29 -7.14 4.92 -7.68
C ALA A 29 -8.16 4.18 -8.55
N LYS A 30 -7.82 2.98 -9.05
CA LYS A 30 -8.75 2.10 -9.77
C LYS A 30 -9.95 1.72 -8.89
N LEU A 31 -9.69 1.20 -7.69
CA LEU A 31 -10.74 0.84 -6.74
C LEU A 31 -11.62 2.03 -6.33
N ARG A 32 -11.04 3.23 -6.19
CA ARG A 32 -11.84 4.45 -5.93
C ARG A 32 -12.73 4.80 -7.11
N SER A 33 -12.23 4.68 -8.33
CA SER A 33 -12.99 4.98 -9.55
C SER A 33 -14.18 4.03 -9.70
N GLU A 34 -13.98 2.75 -9.41
CA GLU A 34 -15.05 1.74 -9.37
C GLU A 34 -16.03 1.98 -8.20
N ALA A 35 -15.54 2.51 -7.07
CA ALA A 35 -16.40 2.83 -5.92
C ALA A 35 -17.33 3.99 -6.21
N ILE A 36 -16.83 5.03 -6.90
CA ILE A 36 -17.61 6.17 -7.36
C ILE A 36 -18.70 5.71 -8.36
N LYS A 37 -18.40 4.73 -9.20
CA LYS A 37 -19.36 4.13 -10.14
C LYS A 37 -20.43 3.27 -9.46
N GLY A 38 -20.35 3.05 -8.14
CA GLY A 38 -21.34 2.30 -7.37
C GLY A 38 -21.28 0.78 -7.57
N THR A 39 -20.27 0.26 -8.28
CA THR A 39 -20.12 -1.17 -8.55
C THR A 39 -19.39 -1.92 -7.43
N LEU A 40 -18.78 -1.20 -6.47
CA LEU A 40 -18.11 -1.82 -5.34
C LEU A 40 -19.11 -2.29 -4.27
N LYS A 41 -19.46 -3.58 -4.32
CA LYS A 41 -20.19 -4.27 -3.24
C LYS A 41 -19.21 -4.99 -2.30
N LYS A 42 -18.60 -6.08 -2.77
CA LYS A 42 -17.74 -6.95 -1.93
C LYS A 42 -16.31 -6.43 -1.75
N GLU A 43 -15.83 -5.55 -2.65
CA GLU A 43 -14.44 -5.08 -2.64
C GLU A 43 -14.22 -3.82 -1.79
N ALA A 44 -15.26 -3.23 -1.19
CA ALA A 44 -15.13 -2.02 -0.37
C ALA A 44 -14.15 -2.21 0.81
N GLY A 45 -14.10 -3.43 1.37
CA GLY A 45 -13.14 -3.79 2.43
C GLY A 45 -11.68 -3.74 1.96
N VAL A 46 -11.41 -3.95 0.68
CA VAL A 46 -10.06 -4.00 0.07
C VAL A 46 -9.38 -2.63 0.10
N ILE A 47 -10.16 -1.56 -0.07
CA ILE A 47 -9.66 -0.17 -0.01
C ILE A 47 -8.98 0.10 1.34
N ARG A 48 -9.59 -0.35 2.45
CA ARG A 48 -9.01 -0.20 3.79
C ARG A 48 -7.65 -0.91 3.91
N TRP A 49 -7.53 -2.09 3.31
CA TRP A 49 -6.31 -2.87 3.35
C TRP A 49 -5.20 -2.27 2.48
N LYS A 50 -5.50 -1.82 1.25
CA LYS A 50 -4.51 -1.12 0.40
C LYS A 50 -4.00 0.16 1.06
N ARG A 51 -4.87 0.93 1.74
CA ARG A 51 -4.45 2.09 2.55
C ARG A 51 -3.47 1.71 3.66
N ARG A 52 -3.69 0.58 4.34
CA ARG A 52 -2.76 0.10 5.38
C ARG A 52 -1.42 -0.34 4.81
N ASP A 53 -1.43 -1.00 3.65
CA ASP A 53 -0.19 -1.43 3.00
C ASP A 53 0.65 -0.23 2.54
N ILE A 54 0.02 0.80 1.97
CA ILE A 54 0.68 2.08 1.65
C ILE A 54 1.31 2.70 2.91
N ALA A 55 0.55 2.77 4.00
CA ALA A 55 1.06 3.34 5.25
C ALA A 55 2.29 2.58 5.77
N ARG A 56 2.29 1.24 5.71
CA ARG A 56 3.43 0.42 6.13
C ARG A 56 4.68 0.68 5.29
N VAL A 57 4.53 0.80 3.97
CA VAL A 57 5.66 1.11 3.08
C VAL A 57 6.23 2.49 3.41
N LEU A 58 5.37 3.50 3.57
CA LEU A 58 5.80 4.85 3.96
C LEU A 58 6.50 4.87 5.33
N THR A 59 5.97 4.14 6.32
CA THR A 59 6.62 4.02 7.63
C THR A 59 8.00 3.39 7.51
N LEU A 60 8.14 2.32 6.72
CA LEU A 60 9.43 1.66 6.52
C LEU A 60 10.44 2.56 5.80
N MET A 61 9.99 3.31 4.79
CA MET A 61 10.85 4.29 4.11
C MET A 61 11.33 5.38 5.08
N ASN A 62 10.44 5.88 5.95
CA ASN A 62 10.80 6.87 6.99
C ASN A 62 11.73 6.28 8.07
N GLU A 63 11.55 5.01 8.45
CA GLU A 63 12.48 4.30 9.35
C GLU A 63 13.89 4.23 8.74
N ARG A 64 14.00 4.06 7.41
CA ARG A 64 15.28 3.99 6.70
C ARG A 64 15.94 5.36 6.47
N THR A 65 15.17 6.40 6.16
CA THR A 65 15.71 7.72 5.81
C THR A 65 16.14 8.58 7.00
N GLY A 66 15.85 8.18 8.24
CA GLY A 66 16.41 8.86 9.41
C GLY A 66 15.42 9.25 10.49
N GLY A 67 14.28 8.57 10.60
CA GLY A 67 13.49 8.59 11.83
C GLY A 67 14.16 7.81 12.97
N LYS A 68 15.42 8.10 13.30
CA LYS A 68 16.04 7.64 14.54
C LYS A 68 15.26 8.28 15.70
N LYS A 69 14.54 7.45 16.44
CA LYS A 69 14.23 7.74 17.84
C LYS A 69 15.46 7.43 18.68
#